data_AF-W0DX60-F1
#
_entry.id   AF-W0DX60-F1
#
_cell.length_a   1.000
_cell.length_b   1.000
_cell.length_c   1.000
_cell.angle_alpha   90.00
_cell.angle_beta   90.00
_cell.angle_gamma   90.00
#
_symmetry.space_group_name_H-M   'P 1'
#
loop_
_entity.id
_entity.type
_entity.pdbx_description
1 polymer ?
#
loop_
_entity_poly.entity_id
_entity_poly.type
_entity_poly.pdbx_seq_one_letter_code
_entity_poly.pdbx_strand_id
1 'polypeptide(L)'
;MQVVNSSDILRKPALLSSPEILYIEDGRKHVLKSVLLPIDLYETVREQIEAELYLRENAKALGADAYAEFKEIEVVAEDFAK
;
A
#
# COMPACT_ATOMS: atom_id res chain seq x y z
N MET A 1 -8.16 14.56 -3.97
CA MET A 1 -7.46 13.86 -2.86
C MET A 1 -8.12 14.29 -1.56
N GLN A 2 -8.80 13.35 -0.89
CA GLN A 2 -9.65 13.66 0.24
C GLN A 2 -9.35 12.73 1.42
N VAL A 3 -9.25 13.31 2.63
CA VAL A 3 -9.14 12.55 3.88
C VAL A 3 -10.53 12.42 4.48
N VAL A 4 -10.90 11.21 4.89
CA VAL A 4 -12.18 10.87 5.52
C VAL A 4 -11.94 10.03 6.76
N ASN A 5 -12.74 10.22 7.81
CA ASN A 5 -12.61 9.35 8.98
C ASN A 5 -13.32 8.02 8.74
N SER A 6 -12.81 6.96 9.37
CA SER A 6 -13.49 5.65 9.39
C SER A 6 -14.94 5.75 9.88
N SER A 7 -15.24 6.66 10.81
CA SER A 7 -16.62 6.89 11.29
C SER A 7 -17.52 7.53 10.23
N ASP A 8 -16.96 8.34 9.33
CA ASP A 8 -17.73 8.99 8.26
C ASP A 8 -18.14 7.96 7.21
N ILE A 9 -17.27 6.99 6.92
CA ILE A 9 -17.58 5.83 6.06
C ILE A 9 -18.74 5.02 6.64
N LEU A 10 -18.74 4.74 7.95
CA LEU A 10 -19.84 4.00 8.59
C LEU A 10 -21.18 4.73 8.51
N ARG A 11 -21.16 6.07 8.58
CA ARG A 11 -22.37 6.91 8.48
C ARG A 11 -22.81 7.16 7.05
N LYS A 12 -21.87 7.18 6.10
CA LYS A 12 -22.08 7.48 4.67
C LYS A 12 -21.30 6.50 3.80
N PRO A 13 -21.79 5.24 3.65
CA PRO A 13 -21.08 4.22 2.87
C PRO A 13 -20.85 4.59 1.41
N ALA A 14 -21.68 5.47 0.84
CA ALA A 14 -21.52 5.99 -0.53
C ALA A 14 -20.16 6.66 -0.78
N LEU A 15 -19.44 7.09 0.26
CA LEU A 15 -18.07 7.56 0.15
C LEU A 15 -17.13 6.50 -0.45
N LEU A 16 -17.43 5.20 -0.29
CA LEU A 16 -16.65 4.11 -0.88
C LEU A 16 -16.82 3.97 -2.40
N SER A 17 -17.79 4.67 -2.99
CA SER A 17 -18.00 4.76 -4.44
C SER A 17 -17.35 6.00 -5.04
N SER A 18 -16.45 6.67 -4.31
CA SER A 18 -15.74 7.87 -4.77
C SER A 18 -14.90 7.57 -6.01
N PRO A 19 -14.97 8.43 -7.05
CA PRO A 19 -14.04 8.37 -8.19
C PRO A 19 -12.66 8.95 -7.84
N GLU A 20 -12.50 9.57 -6.67
CA GLU A 20 -11.23 10.06 -6.16
C GLU A 20 -10.57 9.09 -5.17
N ILE A 21 -9.24 9.15 -5.07
CA ILE A 21 -8.47 8.53 -4.00
C ILE A 21 -8.92 9.08 -2.65
N LEU A 22 -9.32 8.18 -1.74
CA LEU A 22 -9.65 8.53 -0.36
C LEU A 22 -8.62 7.98 0.61
N TYR A 23 -8.24 8.84 1.55
CA TYR A 23 -7.38 8.51 2.67
C TYR A 23 -8.26 8.32 3.90
N ILE A 24 -8.30 7.09 4.42
CA ILE A 24 -9.17 6.73 5.54
C ILE A 24 -8.36 6.78 6.83
N GLU A 25 -8.75 7.70 7.70
CA GLU A 25 -8.09 7.98 8.97
C GLU A 25 -8.87 7.43 10.16
N ASP A 26 -8.16 6.90 11.16
CA ASP A 26 -8.71 6.74 12.50
C ASP A 26 -8.72 8.11 13.19
N GLY A 27 -9.84 8.81 13.12
CA GLY A 27 -10.00 10.15 13.67
C GLY A 27 -9.78 10.27 15.19
N ARG A 28 -9.65 9.16 15.95
CA ARG A 28 -9.27 9.21 17.37
C ARG A 28 -7.76 9.24 17.57
N LYS A 29 -7.01 8.55 16.70
CA LYS A 29 -5.55 8.39 16.80
C LYS A 29 -4.79 9.33 15.88
N HIS A 30 -5.49 9.98 14.95
CA HIS A 30 -4.89 10.73 13.85
C HIS A 30 -3.89 9.92 13.02
N VAL A 31 -4.24 8.64 12.81
CA VAL A 31 -3.42 7.69 12.07
C VAL A 31 -4.15 7.25 10.83
N LEU A 32 -3.48 7.39 9.69
CA LEU A 32 -3.93 6.84 8.43
C LEU A 32 -4.01 5.32 8.52
N LYS A 33 -5.18 4.74 8.22
CA LYS A 33 -5.41 3.29 8.30
C LYS A 33 -5.42 2.62 6.95
N SER A 34 -6.04 3.26 5.97
CA SER A 34 -6.18 2.69 4.64
C SER A 34 -6.30 3.77 3.58
N VAL A 35 -6.10 3.36 2.35
CA VAL A 35 -6.31 4.16 1.15
C VAL A 35 -7.33 3.42 0.29
N LEU A 36 -8.34 4.13 -0.19
CA LEU A 36 -9.26 3.64 -1.20
C LEU A 36 -8.80 4.17 -2.55
N LEU A 37 -8.55 3.25 -3.49
CA LEU A 37 -8.18 3.58 -4.86
C LEU A 37 -9.35 3.24 -5.79
N PRO A 38 -9.70 4.13 -6.73
CA PRO A 38 -10.50 3.78 -7.89
C PRO A 38 -9.88 2.60 -8.66
N ILE A 39 -10.71 1.73 -9.23
CA ILE A 39 -10.27 0.46 -9.82
C ILE A 39 -9.31 0.65 -11.00
N ASP A 40 -9.59 1.65 -11.83
CA ASP A 40 -8.77 2.07 -12.98
C ASP A 40 -7.37 2.49 -12.54
N LEU A 41 -7.28 3.23 -11.43
CA LEU A 41 -5.99 3.61 -10.87
C LEU A 41 -5.28 2.41 -10.24
N TYR A 42 -6.01 1.58 -9.49
CA TYR A 42 -5.46 0.37 -8.86
C TYR A 42 -4.84 -0.56 -9.90
N GLU A 43 -5.49 -0.80 -11.03
CA GLU A 43 -4.95 -1.65 -12.10
C GLU A 43 -3.61 -1.13 -12.63
N THR A 44 -3.39 0.19 -12.63
CA THR A 44 -2.14 0.80 -13.09
C THR A 44 -1.01 0.66 -12.06
N VAL A 45 -1.32 0.62 -10.76
CA VAL A 45 -0.31 0.65 -9.68
C VAL A 45 -0.18 -0.66 -8.91
N ARG A 46 -1.03 -1.67 -9.19
CA ARG A 46 -1.09 -2.93 -8.44
C ARG A 46 0.27 -3.60 -8.30
N GLU A 47 1.00 -3.74 -9.40
CA GLU A 47 2.31 -4.41 -9.39
C GLU A 47 3.33 -3.68 -8.51
N GLN A 48 3.31 -2.34 -8.53
CA GLN A 48 4.17 -1.52 -7.67
C GLN A 48 3.82 -1.69 -6.19
N ILE A 49 2.52 -1.77 -5.87
CA ILE A 49 2.04 -2.03 -4.51
C ILE A 49 2.50 -3.43 -4.04
N GLU A 50 2.33 -4.44 -4.88
CA GLU A 50 2.72 -5.82 -4.56
C GLU A 50 4.23 -5.95 -4.35
N ALA A 51 5.04 -5.32 -5.21
CA ALA A 51 6.49 -5.28 -5.06
C ALA A 51 6.92 -4.61 -3.74
N GLU A 52 6.34 -3.46 -3.39
CA GLU A 52 6.66 -2.78 -2.14
C GLU A 52 6.23 -3.59 -0.90
N LEU A 53 5.08 -4.25 -0.97
CA LEU A 53 4.63 -5.18 0.08
C LEU A 53 5.60 -6.35 0.23
N TYR A 54 6.05 -6.93 -0.88
CA TYR A 54 7.03 -8.01 -0.88
C TYR A 54 8.35 -7.59 -0.21
N LEU A 55 8.91 -6.43 -0.58
CA LEU A 55 10.12 -5.91 0.05
C LEU A 55 9.91 -5.63 1.55
N ARG A 56 8.77 -5.05 1.92
CA ARG A 56 8.44 -4.74 3.30
C ARG A 56 8.30 -5.99 4.18
N GLU A 57 7.67 -7.05 3.68
CA GLU A 57 7.53 -8.28 4.46
C GLU A 57 8.87 -9.01 4.62
N ASN A 58 9.72 -9.02 3.59
CA ASN A 58 11.09 -9.52 3.70
C ASN A 58 11.92 -8.70 4.71
N ALA A 59 11.78 -7.38 4.72
CA ALA A 59 12.46 -6.51 5.68
C ALA A 59 12.08 -6.81 7.14
N LYS A 60 10.84 -7.26 7.40
CA LYS A 60 10.38 -7.63 8.75
C LYS A 60 10.81 -9.03 9.13
N ALA A 61 10.85 -9.95 8.17
CA ALA A 61 11.17 -11.35 8.40
C ALA A 61 12.68 -11.59 8.55
N LEU A 62 13.49 -10.84 7.80
CA LEU A 62 14.94 -10.95 7.78
C LEU A 62 15.58 -9.99 8.79
N GLY A 63 16.69 -10.41 9.39
CA GLY A 63 17.58 -9.50 10.12
C GLY A 63 18.22 -8.49 9.18
N ALA A 64 18.76 -7.38 9.72
CA ALA A 64 19.29 -6.28 8.90
C ALA A 64 20.34 -6.73 7.87
N ASP A 65 21.29 -7.58 8.27
CA ASP A 65 22.35 -8.08 7.38
C ASP A 65 21.79 -9.00 6.28
N ALA A 66 20.89 -9.92 6.66
CA ALA A 66 20.24 -10.84 5.73
C ALA A 66 19.32 -10.10 4.73
N TYR A 67 18.67 -9.03 5.16
CA TYR A 67 17.85 -8.20 4.27
C TYR A 67 18.71 -7.40 3.27
N ALA A 68 19.90 -6.95 3.68
CA ALA A 68 20.84 -6.28 2.78
C ALA A 68 21.32 -7.24 1.68
N GLU A 69 21.75 -8.44 2.05
CA GLU A 69 22.16 -9.49 1.10
C GLU A 69 21.01 -9.88 0.16
N PHE A 70 19.80 -10.04 0.70
CA PHE A 70 18.60 -10.30 -0.10
C PHE A 70 18.38 -9.25 -1.19
N LYS A 71 18.52 -7.95 -0.89
CA LYS A 71 18.34 -6.90 -1.89
C LYS A 71 19.36 -6.96 -3.02
N GLU A 72 20.61 -7.33 -2.71
CA GLU A 72 21.66 -7.46 -3.73
C GLU A 72 21.35 -8.61 -4.69
N ILE A 73 20.82 -9.72 -4.18
CA ILE A 73 20.43 -10.88 -4.99
C ILE A 73 19.16 -10.58 -5.80
N GLU A 74 18.16 -9.94 -5.19
CA GLU A 74 16.87 -9.67 -5.82
C GLU A 74 17.01 -8.82 -7.09
N VAL A 75 17.83 -7.76 -7.03
CA VAL A 75 18.11 -6.90 -8.20
C VAL A 75 18.66 -7.71 -9.37
N VAL A 76 19.55 -8.66 -9.09
CA VAL A 76 20.14 -9.52 -10.12
C VAL A 76 19.09 -10.49 -10.69
N ALA A 77 18.24 -11.07 -9.83
CA ALA A 77 17.18 -11.98 -10.25
C ALA A 77 16.14 -11.29 -11.15
N GLU A 78 15.73 -10.07 -10.81
CA GLU A 78 14.82 -9.26 -11.63
C GLU A 78 15.41 -8.93 -13.01
N ASP A 79 16.71 -8.69 -13.10
CA ASP A 79 17.39 -8.41 -14.37
C ASP A 79 17.47 -9.65 -15.28
N PHE A 80 17.48 -10.86 -14.72
CA PHE A 80 17.40 -12.10 -15.50
C PHE A 80 15.99 -12.45 -15.98
N ALA A 81 14.95 -11.90 -15.34
CA ALA A 81 13.55 -12.17 -15.67
C ALA A 81 13.01 -11.28 -16.80
N LYS A 82 13.79 -10.30 -17.27
CA LYS A 82 13.48 -9.41 -18.41
C LYS A 82 14.03 -9.97 -19.72
#